data_AF-A0A2E2XDP8-F1
#
_entry.id   AF-A0A2E2XDP8-F1
#
_cell.length_a   1.000
_cell.length_b   1.000
_cell.length_c   1.000
_cell.angle_alpha   90.00
_cell.angle_beta   90.00
_cell.angle_gamma   90.00
#
_symmetry.space_group_name_H-M   'P 1'
#
loop_
_entity.id
_entity.type
_entity.pdbx_description
1 polymer ?
#
loop_
_entity_poly.entity_id
_entity_poly.type
_entity_poly.pdbx_seq_one_letter_code
_entity_poly.pdbx_strand_id
1 'polypeptide(L)'
;MVDAEVLISQKSVDQIELVTRTYRQRHAILTLMRQLNRLISAIQRHRGVSLAHLAGDGLFMDDVTQVQAQVNQRLAVLKNSVDAFDALVSPHQQQNIQHGWNTVCHDWQGDALLENFEYHSFLIDQLLQLSGNFGRQLEPSLLAASNIEANLSASEDDSVLRLVCRQVPELIENLARIRGLATHAAVVHQCDEDHQKKLLYWLQCAQRQNKELIAAVDALEAGLKSGWRSLSELKNYELKLAFFLNTVSKDIVHGDCSQADARQLFVLGSEIIDAYVEGVDGGISLLLSRLESELEGWLTSV
;
A
#
# COMPACT_ATOMS: atom_id res chain seq x y z
N MET A 1 17.96 -2.89 52.92
CA MET A 1 17.24 -1.88 52.13
C MET A 1 18.29 -1.11 51.36
N VAL A 2 18.49 -1.48 50.10
CA VAL A 2 19.39 -0.76 49.19
C VAL A 2 18.53 0.37 48.64
N ASP A 3 18.99 1.60 48.78
CA ASP A 3 18.29 2.81 48.33
C ASP A 3 17.90 2.68 46.86
N ALA A 4 16.59 2.70 46.61
CA ALA A 4 15.99 2.66 45.27
C ALA A 4 16.24 3.96 44.49
N GLU A 5 17.03 4.90 45.02
CA GLU A 5 17.28 6.23 44.47
C GLU A 5 18.63 6.36 43.73
N VAL A 6 19.43 5.29 43.59
CA VAL A 6 20.74 5.35 42.88
C VAL A 6 20.85 4.37 41.71
N LEU A 7 19.77 4.27 40.94
CA LEU A 7 19.83 3.91 39.51
C LEU A 7 19.17 5.03 38.72
N ILE A 8 19.67 6.26 38.91
CA ILE A 8 19.31 7.39 38.07
C ILE A 8 19.92 7.12 36.70
N SER A 9 19.06 6.76 35.75
CA SER A 9 19.30 6.81 34.31
C SER A 9 20.22 7.99 33.96
N GLN A 10 21.35 7.75 33.28
CA GLN A 10 22.25 8.82 32.79
C GLN A 10 21.58 9.77 31.77
N LYS A 11 20.32 9.50 31.38
CA LYS A 11 19.57 10.28 30.39
C LYS A 11 18.88 11.46 31.06
N SER A 12 19.00 12.65 30.46
CA SER A 12 18.32 13.84 30.94
C SER A 12 16.80 13.77 30.70
N VAL A 13 16.03 14.54 31.47
CA VAL A 13 14.57 14.67 31.28
C VAL A 13 14.25 15.12 29.85
N ASP A 14 15.03 16.07 29.31
CA ASP A 14 14.87 16.57 27.94
C ASP A 14 15.08 15.47 26.88
N GLN A 15 16.05 14.57 27.10
CA GLN A 15 16.28 13.43 26.21
C GLN A 15 15.12 12.43 26.24
N ILE A 16 14.59 12.14 27.44
CA ILE A 16 13.43 11.26 27.61
C ILE A 16 12.21 11.83 26.90
N GLU A 17 11.94 13.13 27.06
CA GLU A 17 10.83 13.79 26.38
C GLU A 17 10.99 13.73 24.86
N LEU A 18 12.19 14.04 24.36
CA LEU A 18 12.47 14.05 22.93
C LEU A 18 12.31 12.67 22.28
N VAL A 19 12.90 11.63 22.86
CA VAL A 19 12.78 10.25 22.36
C VAL A 19 11.34 9.78 22.42
N THR A 20 10.64 10.03 23.53
CA THR A 20 9.24 9.63 23.69
C THR A 20 8.35 10.29 22.64
N ARG A 21 8.57 11.58 22.36
CA ARG A 21 7.84 12.31 21.31
C ARG A 21 8.12 11.73 19.92
N THR A 22 9.38 11.51 19.59
CA THR A 22 9.78 10.93 18.29
C THR A 22 9.22 9.52 18.13
N TYR A 23 9.29 8.68 19.18
CA TYR A 23 8.71 7.34 19.19
C TYR A 23 7.21 7.37 18.90
N ARG A 24 6.44 8.21 19.60
CA ARG A 24 4.99 8.35 19.39
C ARG A 24 4.67 8.80 17.97
N GLN A 25 5.43 9.76 17.44
CA GLN A 25 5.25 10.23 16.06
C GLN A 25 5.50 9.12 15.05
N ARG A 26 6.61 8.37 15.18
CA ARG A 26 6.96 7.26 14.26
C ARG A 26 5.96 6.12 14.34
N HIS A 27 5.52 5.76 15.54
CA HIS A 27 4.45 4.78 15.74
C HIS A 27 3.14 5.22 15.07
N ALA A 28 2.79 6.51 15.21
CA ALA A 28 1.61 7.06 14.55
C ALA A 28 1.72 7.01 13.02
N ILE A 29 2.89 7.33 12.45
CA ILE A 29 3.15 7.22 11.02
C ILE A 29 2.97 5.78 10.52
N LEU A 30 3.57 4.80 11.21
CA LEU A 30 3.42 3.37 10.85
C LEU A 30 1.97 2.90 10.93
N THR A 31 1.23 3.37 11.94
CA THR A 31 -0.21 3.09 12.09
C THR A 31 -1.00 3.67 10.92
N LEU A 32 -0.73 4.93 10.54
CA LEU A 32 -1.37 5.59 9.41
C LEU A 32 -1.05 4.93 8.08
N MET A 33 0.20 4.53 7.86
CA MET A 33 0.60 3.81 6.65
C MET A 33 -0.18 2.51 6.47
N ARG A 34 -0.44 1.77 7.55
CA ARG A 34 -1.28 0.56 7.48
C ARG A 34 -2.69 0.90 7.05
N GLN A 35 -3.30 1.92 7.64
CA GLN A 35 -4.65 2.34 7.25
C GLN A 35 -4.70 2.85 5.81
N LEU A 36 -3.67 3.57 5.38
CA LEU A 36 -3.52 4.10 4.03
C LEU A 36 -3.39 2.99 2.98
N ASN A 37 -2.55 1.97 3.24
CA ASN A 37 -2.41 0.79 2.40
C ASN A 37 -3.78 0.11 2.14
N ARG A 38 -4.57 -0.07 3.20
CA ARG A 38 -5.90 -0.68 3.09
C ARG A 38 -6.93 0.23 2.42
N LEU A 39 -6.84 1.54 2.60
CA LEU A 39 -7.68 2.52 1.92
C LEU A 39 -7.41 2.50 0.41
N ILE A 40 -6.13 2.53 0.01
CA ILE A 40 -5.71 2.46 -1.40
C ILE A 40 -6.26 1.19 -2.04
N SER A 41 -6.09 0.03 -1.39
CA SER A 41 -6.63 -1.25 -1.87
C SER A 41 -8.15 -1.24 -2.06
N ALA A 42 -8.90 -0.63 -1.13
CA ALA A 42 -10.34 -0.49 -1.26
C ALA A 42 -10.76 0.41 -2.44
N ILE A 43 -10.08 1.55 -2.65
CA ILE A 43 -10.34 2.45 -3.79
C ILE A 43 -9.97 1.77 -5.12
N GLN A 44 -8.87 1.02 -5.15
CA GLN A 44 -8.49 0.19 -6.31
C GLN A 44 -9.54 -0.87 -6.64
N ARG A 45 -10.14 -1.49 -5.61
CA ARG A 45 -11.25 -2.44 -5.78
C ARG A 45 -12.48 -1.72 -6.32
N HIS A 46 -12.81 -0.55 -5.78
CA HIS A 46 -13.91 0.29 -6.25
C HIS A 46 -13.77 0.59 -7.74
N ARG A 47 -12.59 1.07 -8.17
CA ARG A 47 -12.26 1.29 -9.59
C ARG A 47 -12.52 0.04 -10.43
N GLY A 48 -12.12 -1.13 -9.96
CA GLY A 48 -12.32 -2.37 -10.71
C GLY A 48 -13.80 -2.75 -10.87
N VAL A 49 -14.59 -2.64 -9.80
CA VAL A 49 -16.02 -3.00 -9.84
C VAL A 49 -16.88 -1.95 -10.53
N SER A 50 -16.54 -0.65 -10.44
CA SER A 50 -17.21 0.42 -11.18
C SER A 50 -17.01 0.28 -12.68
N LEU A 51 -15.79 -0.04 -13.13
CA LEU A 51 -15.50 -0.27 -14.55
C LEU A 51 -16.26 -1.48 -15.11
N ALA A 52 -16.33 -2.57 -14.35
CA ALA A 52 -17.09 -3.74 -14.76
C ALA A 52 -18.61 -3.46 -14.82
N HIS A 53 -19.12 -2.63 -13.91
CA HIS A 53 -20.51 -2.18 -13.97
C HIS A 53 -20.77 -1.27 -15.18
N LEU A 54 -19.92 -0.28 -15.43
CA LEU A 54 -20.01 0.64 -16.58
C LEU A 54 -19.89 -0.11 -17.92
N ALA A 55 -19.20 -1.25 -17.93
CA ALA A 55 -19.14 -2.16 -19.07
C ALA A 55 -20.47 -2.88 -19.38
N GLY A 56 -21.46 -2.79 -18.49
CA GLY A 56 -22.78 -3.40 -18.65
C GLY A 56 -23.02 -4.65 -17.79
N ASP A 57 -22.07 -5.07 -16.95
CA ASP A 57 -22.31 -6.17 -16.01
C ASP A 57 -22.95 -5.67 -14.70
N GLY A 58 -24.28 -5.69 -14.69
CA GLY A 58 -25.10 -5.31 -13.54
C GLY A 58 -24.82 -6.11 -12.28
N LEU A 59 -24.19 -7.30 -12.37
CA LEU A 59 -23.88 -8.11 -11.20
C LEU A 59 -22.86 -7.44 -10.27
N PHE A 60 -22.09 -6.46 -10.75
CA PHE A 60 -21.11 -5.72 -9.95
C PHE A 60 -21.70 -4.60 -9.09
N MET A 61 -22.99 -4.26 -9.21
CA MET A 61 -23.58 -3.13 -8.48
C MET A 61 -23.57 -3.32 -6.96
N ASP A 62 -23.83 -4.53 -6.50
CA ASP A 62 -23.76 -4.86 -5.06
C ASP A 62 -22.32 -4.71 -4.55
N ASP A 63 -21.34 -5.16 -5.33
CA ASP A 63 -19.92 -5.00 -5.00
C ASP A 63 -19.53 -3.52 -4.94
N VAL A 64 -19.99 -2.68 -5.88
CA VAL A 64 -19.73 -1.24 -5.86
C VAL A 64 -20.24 -0.63 -4.55
N THR A 65 -21.51 -0.89 -4.22
CA THR A 65 -22.15 -0.32 -3.01
C THR A 65 -21.42 -0.77 -1.74
N GLN A 66 -21.05 -2.05 -1.67
CA GLN A 66 -20.30 -2.60 -0.55
C GLN A 66 -18.91 -1.94 -0.41
N VAL A 67 -18.18 -1.80 -1.52
CA VAL A 67 -16.84 -1.22 -1.50
C VAL A 67 -16.90 0.28 -1.20
N GLN A 68 -17.90 1.03 -1.68
CA GLN A 68 -18.10 2.43 -1.31
C GLN A 68 -18.29 2.60 0.20
N ALA A 69 -19.14 1.77 0.81
CA ALA A 69 -19.33 1.76 2.25
C ALA A 69 -18.02 1.44 2.99
N GLN A 70 -17.24 0.49 2.48
CA GLN A 70 -15.94 0.14 3.04
C GLN A 70 -14.94 1.31 2.96
N VAL A 71 -14.86 2.01 1.82
CA VAL A 71 -13.98 3.17 1.65
C VAL A 71 -14.36 4.29 2.61
N ASN A 72 -15.66 4.60 2.74
CA ASN A 72 -16.16 5.60 3.69
C ASN A 72 -15.75 5.27 5.14
N GLN A 73 -15.90 4.00 5.54
CA GLN A 73 -15.47 3.54 6.86
C GLN A 73 -13.95 3.67 7.03
N ARG A 74 -13.16 3.32 6.00
CA ARG A 74 -11.69 3.42 6.04
C ARG A 74 -11.20 4.86 6.12
N LEU A 75 -11.86 5.80 5.45
CA LEU A 75 -11.57 7.24 5.57
C LEU A 75 -11.82 7.72 7.01
N ALA A 76 -12.93 7.30 7.61
CA ALA A 76 -13.22 7.61 9.02
C ALA A 76 -12.17 6.99 9.96
N VAL A 77 -11.80 5.72 9.76
CA VAL A 77 -10.75 5.06 10.55
C VAL A 77 -9.40 5.75 10.37
N LEU A 78 -9.00 6.09 9.14
CA LEU A 78 -7.74 6.78 8.87
C LEU A 78 -7.63 8.08 9.70
N LYS A 79 -8.66 8.93 9.63
CA LYS A 79 -8.72 10.20 10.36
C LYS A 79 -8.67 10.05 11.88
N ASN A 80 -9.23 8.97 12.41
CA ASN A 80 -9.36 8.75 13.86
C ASN A 80 -8.35 7.70 14.39
N SER A 81 -7.39 7.25 13.58
CA SER A 81 -6.49 6.16 13.96
C SER A 81 -5.38 6.58 14.92
N VAL A 82 -5.03 7.88 14.93
CA VAL A 82 -3.97 8.44 15.77
C VAL A 82 -4.33 9.88 16.18
N ASP A 83 -4.04 10.26 17.42
CA ASP A 83 -4.30 11.63 17.92
C ASP A 83 -3.52 12.70 17.14
N ALA A 84 -2.35 12.33 16.61
CA ALA A 84 -1.47 13.22 15.86
C ALA A 84 -1.87 13.38 14.37
N PHE A 85 -3.06 12.92 13.95
CA PHE A 85 -3.44 12.89 12.53
C PHE A 85 -3.33 14.26 11.86
N ASP A 86 -3.88 15.31 12.48
CA ASP A 86 -3.87 16.67 11.93
C ASP A 86 -2.47 17.29 11.84
N ALA A 87 -1.53 16.81 12.67
CA ALA A 87 -0.13 17.22 12.61
C ALA A 87 0.66 16.46 11.52
N LEU A 88 0.29 15.22 11.25
CA LEU A 88 0.97 14.34 10.28
C LEU A 88 0.42 14.48 8.85
N VAL A 89 -0.87 14.81 8.71
CA VAL A 89 -1.55 14.99 7.44
C VAL A 89 -2.10 16.41 7.38
N SER A 90 -1.48 17.25 6.55
CA SER A 90 -1.86 18.66 6.43
C SER A 90 -3.33 18.84 6.04
N PRO A 91 -4.00 19.94 6.47
CA PRO A 91 -5.40 20.20 6.11
C PRO A 91 -5.66 20.15 4.60
N HIS A 92 -4.72 20.62 3.80
CA HIS A 92 -4.79 20.54 2.33
C HIS A 92 -4.81 19.08 1.83
N GLN A 93 -3.94 18.21 2.36
CA GLN A 93 -3.96 16.79 2.00
C GLN A 93 -5.28 16.12 2.43
N GLN A 94 -5.77 16.43 3.63
CA GLN A 94 -7.05 15.89 4.09
C GLN A 94 -8.21 16.28 3.16
N GLN A 95 -8.27 17.56 2.77
CA GLN A 95 -9.27 18.07 1.83
C GLN A 95 -9.14 17.40 0.46
N ASN A 96 -7.93 17.24 -0.06
CA ASN A 96 -7.70 16.60 -1.35
C ASN A 96 -8.14 15.13 -1.35
N ILE A 97 -7.86 14.38 -0.29
CA ILE A 97 -8.30 12.99 -0.16
C ILE A 97 -9.83 12.92 -0.13
N GLN A 98 -10.47 13.74 0.70
CA GLN A 98 -11.93 13.76 0.81
C GLN A 98 -12.60 14.20 -0.49
N HIS A 99 -12.09 15.26 -1.13
CA HIS A 99 -12.62 15.75 -2.38
C HIS A 99 -12.42 14.75 -3.51
N GLY A 100 -11.22 14.18 -3.62
CA GLY A 100 -10.94 13.14 -4.62
C GLY A 100 -11.84 11.93 -4.45
N TRP A 101 -12.08 11.47 -3.21
CA TRP A 101 -13.04 10.40 -2.97
C TRP A 101 -14.48 10.79 -3.36
N ASN A 102 -14.93 11.98 -2.98
CA ASN A 102 -16.25 12.47 -3.36
C ASN A 102 -16.42 12.52 -4.87
N THR A 103 -15.39 12.94 -5.61
CA THR A 103 -15.42 12.97 -7.08
C THR A 103 -15.58 11.57 -7.67
N VAL A 104 -14.89 10.55 -7.14
CA VAL A 104 -14.96 9.20 -7.71
C VAL A 104 -16.20 8.40 -7.28
N CYS A 105 -16.84 8.78 -6.17
CA CYS A 105 -18.02 8.07 -5.66
C CYS A 105 -19.36 8.75 -6.00
N HIS A 106 -19.35 10.00 -6.46
CA HIS A 106 -20.54 10.75 -6.82
C HIS A 106 -20.76 10.73 -8.33
N ASP A 107 -21.99 10.43 -8.77
CA ASP A 107 -22.42 10.39 -10.18
C ASP A 107 -21.53 9.56 -11.13
N TRP A 108 -20.72 8.64 -10.59
CA TRP A 108 -19.79 7.81 -11.35
C TRP A 108 -20.47 6.94 -12.41
N GLN A 109 -21.78 6.66 -12.26
CA GLN A 109 -22.57 5.92 -13.24
C GLN A 109 -22.76 6.69 -14.56
N GLY A 110 -22.61 8.02 -14.53
CA GLY A 110 -22.69 8.89 -15.69
C GLY A 110 -21.33 9.21 -16.33
N ASP A 111 -20.23 8.83 -15.69
CA ASP A 111 -18.89 9.08 -16.19
C ASP A 111 -18.61 8.31 -17.49
N ALA A 112 -17.81 8.91 -18.38
CA ALA A 112 -17.15 8.10 -19.39
C ALA A 112 -16.17 7.13 -18.72
N LEU A 113 -16.07 5.91 -19.25
CA LEU A 113 -15.24 4.86 -18.66
C LEU A 113 -13.80 5.29 -18.37
N LEU A 114 -13.18 5.95 -19.35
CA LEU A 114 -11.81 6.44 -19.23
C LEU A 114 -11.70 7.51 -18.14
N GLU A 115 -12.68 8.42 -18.05
CA GLU A 115 -12.70 9.45 -17.00
C GLU A 115 -12.80 8.82 -15.62
N ASN A 116 -13.71 7.86 -15.44
CA ASN A 116 -13.83 7.10 -14.19
C ASN A 116 -12.50 6.44 -13.80
N PHE A 117 -11.84 5.78 -14.75
CA PHE A 117 -10.53 5.17 -14.53
C PHE A 117 -9.47 6.19 -14.10
N GLU A 118 -9.38 7.34 -14.77
CA GLU A 118 -8.36 8.35 -14.52
C GLU A 118 -8.59 9.08 -13.19
N TYR A 119 -9.84 9.40 -12.82
CA TYR A 119 -10.15 10.03 -11.52
C TYR A 119 -9.73 9.15 -10.35
N HIS A 120 -10.01 7.84 -10.42
CA HIS A 120 -9.55 6.89 -9.42
C HIS A 120 -8.02 6.80 -9.38
N SER A 121 -7.38 6.69 -10.56
CA SER A 121 -5.93 6.58 -10.67
C SER A 121 -5.23 7.80 -10.06
N PHE A 122 -5.75 9.00 -10.31
CA PHE A 122 -5.23 10.24 -9.74
C PHE A 122 -5.34 10.29 -8.21
N LEU A 123 -6.48 9.85 -7.64
CA LEU A 123 -6.64 9.76 -6.20
C LEU A 123 -5.65 8.74 -5.60
N ILE A 124 -5.51 7.57 -6.21
CA ILE A 124 -4.59 6.52 -5.75
C ILE A 124 -3.14 7.02 -5.79
N ASP A 125 -2.73 7.71 -6.86
CA ASP A 125 -1.38 8.25 -6.98
C ASP A 125 -1.08 9.29 -5.88
N GLN A 126 -2.05 10.14 -5.52
CA GLN A 126 -1.90 11.08 -4.39
C GLN A 126 -1.74 10.35 -3.05
N LEU A 127 -2.49 9.27 -2.82
CA LEU A 127 -2.38 8.46 -1.61
C LEU A 127 -1.04 7.71 -1.55
N LEU A 128 -0.55 7.19 -2.67
CA LEU A 128 0.78 6.58 -2.77
C LEU A 128 1.90 7.59 -2.51
N GLN A 129 1.77 8.82 -3.00
CA GLN A 129 2.71 9.91 -2.67
C GLN A 129 2.73 10.22 -1.17
N LEU A 130 1.55 10.26 -0.52
CA LEU A 130 1.47 10.42 0.93
C LEU A 130 2.19 9.28 1.67
N SER A 131 2.00 8.03 1.24
CA SER A 131 2.72 6.87 1.78
C SER A 131 4.24 7.02 1.63
N GLY A 132 4.70 7.45 0.45
CA GLY A 132 6.12 7.71 0.21
C GLY A 132 6.69 8.85 1.09
N ASN A 133 5.89 9.89 1.37
CA ASN A 133 6.28 10.96 2.29
C ASN A 133 6.45 10.47 3.73
N PHE A 134 5.56 9.57 4.17
CA PHE A 134 5.70 8.89 5.46
C PHE A 134 6.94 8.00 5.51
N GLY A 135 7.22 7.25 4.44
CA GLY A 135 8.46 6.49 4.30
C GLY A 135 9.69 7.35 4.53
N ARG A 136 9.78 8.52 3.88
CA ARG A 136 10.93 9.44 4.07
C ARG A 136 11.08 9.95 5.50
N GLN A 137 9.98 10.17 6.22
CA GLN A 137 10.04 10.56 7.64
C GLN A 137 10.53 9.43 8.55
N LEU A 138 10.40 8.18 8.12
CA LEU A 138 10.83 7.00 8.86
C LEU A 138 12.29 6.59 8.57
N GLU A 139 12.92 7.13 7.53
CA GLU A 139 14.30 6.78 7.12
C GLU A 139 15.34 6.92 8.24
N PRO A 140 15.37 8.01 9.04
CA PRO A 140 16.29 8.07 10.18
C PRO A 140 15.84 7.09 11.29
N SER A 141 16.78 6.48 12.02
CA SER A 141 16.45 5.69 13.22
C SER A 141 15.83 6.55 14.33
N LEU A 142 15.23 5.94 15.35
CA LEU A 142 14.63 6.67 16.49
C LEU A 142 15.61 7.65 17.12
N LEU A 143 16.86 7.23 17.35
CA LEU A 143 17.88 8.05 18.01
C LEU A 143 18.45 9.14 17.11
N ALA A 144 18.62 8.85 15.82
CA ALA A 144 19.02 9.83 14.82
C ALA A 144 17.93 10.91 14.65
N ALA A 145 16.66 10.50 14.55
CA ALA A 145 15.52 11.42 14.48
C ALA A 145 15.35 12.27 15.76
N SER A 146 15.80 11.74 16.89
CA SER A 146 15.80 12.45 18.18
C SER A 146 17.06 13.31 18.40
N ASN A 147 17.99 13.40 17.43
CA ASN A 147 19.26 14.13 17.55
C ASN A 147 20.12 13.74 18.78
N ILE A 148 19.94 12.53 19.34
CA ILE A 148 20.71 12.06 20.49
C ILE A 148 22.02 11.40 20.03
N GLU A 149 22.00 10.73 18.87
CA GLU A 149 23.18 10.11 18.27
C GLU A 149 23.35 10.58 16.83
N ALA A 150 23.97 11.75 16.67
CA ALA A 150 24.29 12.31 15.34
C ALA A 150 25.37 11.52 14.57
N ASN A 151 26.08 10.60 15.24
CA ASN A 151 27.26 9.89 14.72
C ASN A 151 27.02 8.41 14.37
N LEU A 152 25.85 7.85 14.64
CA LEU A 152 25.48 6.58 14.02
C LEU A 152 24.97 6.92 12.62
N SER A 153 25.83 6.69 11.64
CA SER A 153 25.53 6.79 10.21
C SER A 153 24.13 6.29 9.94
N ALA A 154 23.35 7.09 9.20
CA ALA A 154 22.10 6.70 8.57
C ALA A 154 22.12 5.20 8.31
N SER A 155 21.21 4.48 8.98
CA SER A 155 21.03 3.04 8.77
C SER A 155 21.16 2.76 7.28
N GLU A 156 22.01 1.79 6.95
CA GLU A 156 22.05 1.17 5.62
C GLU A 156 20.62 1.12 5.07
N ASP A 157 20.46 1.65 3.85
CA ASP A 157 19.27 1.58 3.01
C ASP A 157 18.21 0.60 3.56
N ASP A 158 17.22 1.08 4.33
CA ASP A 158 16.24 0.20 4.97
C ASP A 158 15.34 -0.38 3.89
N SER A 159 15.80 -1.50 3.36
CA SER A 159 15.18 -2.26 2.28
C SER A 159 13.76 -2.69 2.65
N VAL A 160 13.45 -2.88 3.94
CA VAL A 160 12.07 -3.13 4.40
C VAL A 160 11.21 -1.88 4.18
N LEU A 161 11.70 -0.71 4.59
CA LEU A 161 10.99 0.56 4.40
C LEU A 161 10.79 0.86 2.90
N ARG A 162 11.80 0.64 2.06
CA ARG A 162 11.69 0.78 0.60
C ARG A 162 10.63 -0.14 0.01
N LEU A 163 10.59 -1.40 0.44
CA LEU A 163 9.61 -2.37 -0.02
C LEU A 163 8.18 -1.95 0.35
N VAL A 164 7.98 -1.64 1.64
CA VAL A 164 6.68 -1.33 2.24
C VAL A 164 6.11 0.00 1.74
N CYS A 165 6.94 1.03 1.62
CA CYS A 165 6.48 2.38 1.28
C CYS A 165 6.31 2.60 -0.23
N ARG A 166 6.99 1.80 -1.06
CA ARG A 166 7.15 2.11 -2.48
C ARG A 166 7.04 0.90 -3.39
N GLN A 167 7.97 -0.05 -3.33
CA GLN A 167 8.07 -1.09 -4.37
C GLN A 167 6.83 -2.00 -4.42
N VAL A 168 6.36 -2.47 -3.26
CA VAL A 168 5.17 -3.34 -3.20
C VAL A 168 3.89 -2.54 -3.51
N PRO A 169 3.65 -1.35 -2.94
CA PRO A 169 2.49 -0.51 -3.32
C PRO A 169 2.41 -0.15 -4.81
N GLU A 170 3.54 0.19 -5.44
CA GLU A 170 3.59 0.50 -6.89
C GLU A 170 3.21 -0.72 -7.74
N LEU A 171 3.70 -1.91 -7.37
CA LEU A 171 3.32 -3.16 -8.03
C LEU A 171 1.83 -3.46 -7.84
N ILE A 172 1.31 -3.33 -6.62
CA ILE A 172 -0.12 -3.51 -6.33
C ILE A 172 -0.97 -2.61 -7.24
N GLU A 173 -0.59 -1.34 -7.42
CA GLU A 173 -1.33 -0.44 -8.29
C GLU A 173 -1.29 -0.86 -9.75
N ASN A 174 -0.14 -1.31 -10.26
CA ASN A 174 -0.07 -1.84 -11.62
C ASN A 174 -0.96 -3.07 -11.80
N LEU A 175 -0.99 -3.99 -10.82
CA LEU A 175 -1.90 -5.13 -10.84
C LEU A 175 -3.36 -4.71 -10.79
N ALA A 176 -3.70 -3.70 -9.99
CA ALA A 176 -5.06 -3.18 -9.89
C ALA A 176 -5.54 -2.53 -11.20
N ARG A 177 -4.65 -1.81 -11.91
CA ARG A 177 -4.91 -1.24 -13.23
C ARG A 177 -5.15 -2.33 -14.27
N ILE A 178 -4.28 -3.34 -14.30
CA ILE A 178 -4.42 -4.52 -15.17
C ILE A 178 -5.74 -5.22 -14.89
N ARG A 179 -6.05 -5.54 -13.63
CA ARG A 179 -7.30 -6.18 -13.22
C ARG A 179 -8.53 -5.41 -13.72
N GLY A 180 -8.58 -4.10 -13.47
CA GLY A 180 -9.72 -3.27 -13.86
C GLY A 180 -10.00 -3.28 -15.35
N LEU A 181 -8.96 -3.03 -16.16
CA LEU A 181 -9.11 -2.94 -17.62
C LEU A 181 -9.28 -4.30 -18.29
N ALA A 182 -8.61 -5.35 -17.79
CA ALA A 182 -8.82 -6.70 -18.28
C ALA A 182 -10.24 -7.19 -18.00
N THR A 183 -10.77 -6.89 -16.81
CA THR A 183 -12.16 -7.22 -16.45
C THR A 183 -13.13 -6.48 -17.36
N HIS A 184 -12.94 -5.16 -17.55
CA HIS A 184 -13.73 -4.38 -18.49
C HIS A 184 -13.73 -5.00 -19.89
N ALA A 185 -12.55 -5.27 -20.46
CA ALA A 185 -12.40 -5.81 -21.80
C ALA A 185 -13.10 -7.19 -21.95
N ALA A 186 -13.03 -8.02 -20.90
CA ALA A 186 -13.74 -9.29 -20.86
C ALA A 186 -15.27 -9.12 -20.84
N VAL A 187 -15.80 -8.13 -20.11
CA VAL A 187 -17.25 -7.84 -20.08
C VAL A 187 -17.76 -7.32 -21.43
N VAL A 188 -17.06 -6.36 -22.04
CA VAL A 188 -17.48 -5.79 -23.35
C VAL A 188 -17.08 -6.66 -24.54
N HIS A 189 -16.35 -7.76 -24.28
CA HIS A 189 -15.79 -8.67 -25.29
C HIS A 189 -14.91 -7.96 -26.33
N GLN A 190 -14.27 -6.87 -25.94
CA GLN A 190 -13.45 -6.05 -26.82
C GLN A 190 -12.35 -5.34 -26.03
N CYS A 191 -11.14 -5.30 -26.61
CA CYS A 191 -10.03 -4.48 -26.15
C CYS A 191 -9.65 -3.53 -27.28
N ASP A 192 -10.03 -2.25 -27.16
CA ASP A 192 -9.62 -1.25 -28.15
C ASP A 192 -8.12 -0.94 -28.06
N GLU A 193 -7.61 -0.24 -29.07
CA GLU A 193 -6.18 0.02 -29.23
C GLU A 193 -5.57 0.80 -28.05
N ASP A 194 -6.31 1.73 -27.47
CA ASP A 194 -5.83 2.55 -26.35
C ASP A 194 -5.78 1.74 -25.06
N HIS A 195 -6.80 0.94 -24.77
CA HIS A 195 -6.79 -0.02 -23.67
C HIS A 195 -5.69 -1.07 -23.84
N GLN A 196 -5.49 -1.58 -25.06
CA GLN A 196 -4.46 -2.57 -25.36
C GLN A 196 -3.05 -2.02 -25.10
N LYS A 197 -2.73 -0.82 -25.58
CA LYS A 197 -1.43 -0.16 -25.33
C LYS A 197 -1.17 0.03 -23.84
N LYS A 198 -2.18 0.51 -23.12
CA LYS A 198 -2.12 0.72 -21.67
C LYS A 198 -1.90 -0.60 -20.92
N LEU A 199 -2.64 -1.65 -21.26
CA LEU A 199 -2.45 -3.00 -20.68
C LEU A 199 -1.06 -3.55 -20.96
N LEU A 200 -0.56 -3.47 -22.19
CA LEU A 200 0.79 -3.91 -22.55
C LEU A 200 1.86 -3.22 -21.69
N TYR A 201 1.74 -1.91 -21.52
CA TYR A 201 2.65 -1.14 -20.66
C TYR A 201 2.63 -1.63 -19.22
N TRP A 202 1.45 -1.74 -18.59
CA TRP A 202 1.39 -2.17 -17.19
C TRP A 202 1.76 -3.64 -16.99
N LEU A 203 1.45 -4.53 -17.94
CA LEU A 203 1.93 -5.91 -17.93
C LEU A 203 3.46 -5.95 -17.88
N GLN A 204 4.13 -5.17 -18.73
CA GLN A 204 5.59 -5.06 -18.73
C GLN A 204 6.13 -4.49 -17.41
N CYS A 205 5.49 -3.44 -16.87
CA CYS A 205 5.87 -2.86 -15.58
C CYS A 205 5.72 -3.88 -14.43
N ALA A 206 4.60 -4.57 -14.35
CA ALA A 206 4.32 -5.57 -13.32
C ALA A 206 5.31 -6.74 -13.37
N GLN A 207 5.61 -7.25 -14.58
CA GLN A 207 6.61 -8.30 -14.75
C GLN A 207 8.01 -7.88 -14.29
N ARG A 208 8.44 -6.66 -14.67
CA ARG A 208 9.75 -6.13 -14.27
C ARG A 208 9.81 -5.92 -12.75
N GLN A 209 8.84 -5.21 -12.19
CA GLN A 209 8.78 -4.91 -10.76
C GLN A 209 8.67 -6.18 -9.91
N ASN A 210 7.95 -7.20 -10.37
CA ASN A 210 7.90 -8.46 -9.64
C ASN A 210 9.26 -9.14 -9.59
N LYS A 211 10.03 -9.15 -10.70
CA LYS A 211 11.40 -9.70 -10.70
C LYS A 211 12.32 -8.94 -9.74
N GLU A 212 12.24 -7.61 -9.74
CA GLU A 212 13.00 -6.75 -8.82
C GLU A 212 12.59 -7.00 -7.37
N LEU A 213 11.29 -7.17 -7.11
CA LEU A 213 10.74 -7.51 -5.80
C LEU A 213 11.28 -8.86 -5.31
N ILE A 214 11.18 -9.93 -6.09
CA ILE A 214 11.65 -11.26 -5.68
C ILE A 214 13.14 -11.21 -5.33
N ALA A 215 13.97 -10.54 -6.14
CA ALA A 215 15.40 -10.37 -5.84
C ALA A 215 15.65 -9.58 -4.54
N ALA A 216 14.86 -8.52 -4.29
CA ALA A 216 14.93 -7.76 -3.05
C ALA A 216 14.51 -8.60 -1.83
N VAL A 217 13.48 -9.44 -2.00
CA VAL A 217 13.03 -10.36 -0.96
C VAL A 217 14.09 -11.41 -0.66
N ASP A 218 14.72 -12.01 -1.68
CA ASP A 218 15.81 -12.98 -1.52
C ASP A 218 16.98 -12.39 -0.72
N ALA A 219 17.38 -11.15 -1.04
CA ALA A 219 18.44 -10.45 -0.33
C ALA A 219 18.09 -10.20 1.14
N LEU A 220 16.81 -9.90 1.42
CA LEU A 220 16.32 -9.62 2.77
C LEU A 220 16.13 -10.86 3.63
N GLU A 221 15.63 -11.96 3.07
CA GLU A 221 15.40 -13.21 3.82
C GLU A 221 16.69 -13.76 4.43
N ALA A 222 17.83 -13.58 3.77
CA ALA A 222 19.13 -13.98 4.31
C ALA A 222 19.49 -13.25 5.62
N GLY A 223 19.02 -12.00 5.80
CA GLY A 223 19.29 -11.17 6.98
C GLY A 223 18.17 -11.18 8.03
N LEU A 224 16.92 -11.39 7.61
CA LEU A 224 15.75 -11.40 8.49
C LEU A 224 15.57 -12.80 9.08
N LYS A 225 16.02 -13.01 10.31
CA LYS A 225 15.81 -14.24 11.11
C LYS A 225 14.32 -14.51 11.43
N SER A 226 13.46 -14.70 10.42
CA SER A 226 12.01 -14.98 10.50
C SER A 226 11.07 -13.85 10.98
N GLY A 227 11.52 -12.59 11.02
CA GLY A 227 10.73 -11.47 11.52
C GLY A 227 9.53 -11.04 10.65
N TRP A 228 9.58 -11.30 9.34
CA TRP A 228 8.50 -10.96 8.40
C TRP A 228 7.90 -12.23 7.80
N ARG A 229 6.87 -12.77 8.46
CA ARG A 229 6.29 -14.07 8.09
C ARG A 229 5.60 -14.06 6.72
N SER A 230 4.91 -12.97 6.37
CA SER A 230 4.24 -12.85 5.07
C SER A 230 5.19 -12.59 3.89
N LEU A 231 6.49 -12.40 4.15
CA LEU A 231 7.49 -12.17 3.11
C LEU A 231 7.66 -13.40 2.20
N SER A 232 7.66 -14.60 2.79
CA SER A 232 7.72 -15.86 2.05
C SER A 232 6.41 -16.15 1.32
N GLU A 233 5.28 -15.67 1.84
CA GLU A 233 3.98 -15.79 1.17
C GLU A 233 3.96 -15.00 -0.15
N LEU A 234 4.63 -13.84 -0.23
CA LEU A 234 4.76 -13.10 -1.49
C LEU A 234 5.40 -13.94 -2.59
N LYS A 235 6.41 -14.75 -2.25
CA LYS A 235 7.04 -15.68 -3.20
C LYS A 235 6.08 -16.78 -3.65
N ASN A 236 5.26 -17.29 -2.73
CA ASN A 236 4.30 -18.35 -3.05
C ASN A 236 3.24 -17.89 -4.08
N TYR A 237 3.02 -16.58 -4.22
CA TYR A 237 2.12 -16.02 -5.22
C TYR A 237 2.78 -15.76 -6.59
N GLU A 238 4.08 -15.98 -6.76
CA GLU A 238 4.80 -15.70 -8.03
C GLU A 238 4.18 -16.46 -9.21
N LEU A 239 3.94 -17.77 -9.05
CA LEU A 239 3.33 -18.60 -10.09
C LEU A 239 1.91 -18.14 -10.42
N LYS A 240 1.14 -17.76 -9.40
CA LYS A 240 -0.24 -17.29 -9.56
C LYS A 240 -0.28 -15.93 -10.26
N LEU A 241 0.67 -15.04 -9.94
CA LEU A 241 0.86 -13.78 -10.64
C LEU A 241 1.27 -14.00 -12.10
N ALA A 242 2.26 -14.86 -12.35
CA ALA A 242 2.69 -15.17 -13.71
C ALA A 242 1.54 -15.75 -14.55
N PHE A 243 0.73 -16.64 -13.96
CA PHE A 243 -0.49 -17.14 -14.59
C PHE A 243 -1.45 -16.01 -14.93
N PHE A 244 -1.79 -15.15 -13.96
CA PHE A 244 -2.69 -14.00 -14.18
C PHE A 244 -2.21 -13.09 -15.32
N LEU A 245 -0.93 -12.67 -15.29
CA LEU A 245 -0.37 -11.78 -16.33
C LEU A 245 -0.38 -12.46 -17.71
N ASN A 246 -0.11 -13.77 -17.77
CA ASN A 246 -0.16 -14.53 -19.03
C ASN A 246 -1.59 -14.69 -19.55
N THR A 247 -2.57 -14.93 -18.68
CA THR A 247 -3.99 -15.00 -19.04
C THR A 247 -4.44 -13.66 -19.64
N VAL A 248 -4.13 -12.53 -18.99
CA VAL A 248 -4.48 -11.20 -19.53
C VAL A 248 -3.77 -10.96 -20.87
N SER A 249 -2.48 -11.27 -20.99
CA SER A 249 -1.74 -11.11 -22.24
C SER A 249 -2.34 -11.95 -23.38
N LYS A 250 -2.60 -13.22 -23.13
CA LYS A 250 -3.06 -14.16 -24.14
C LYS A 250 -4.51 -13.94 -24.53
N ASP A 251 -5.40 -13.79 -23.54
CA ASP A 251 -6.84 -13.88 -23.76
C ASP A 251 -7.48 -12.49 -23.95
N ILE A 252 -6.88 -11.43 -23.39
CA ILE A 252 -7.38 -10.05 -23.53
C ILE A 252 -6.59 -9.25 -24.57
N VAL A 253 -5.26 -9.25 -24.48
CA VAL A 253 -4.43 -8.38 -25.32
C VAL A 253 -4.21 -8.95 -26.71
N HIS A 254 -3.97 -10.26 -26.83
CA HIS A 254 -3.67 -10.92 -28.10
C HIS A 254 -4.76 -11.87 -28.59
N GLY A 255 -5.78 -12.12 -27.77
CA GLY A 255 -6.79 -13.14 -27.99
C GLY A 255 -8.18 -12.59 -28.24
N ASP A 256 -9.15 -13.50 -28.16
CA ASP A 256 -10.57 -13.17 -28.22
C ASP A 256 -11.11 -12.95 -26.81
N CYS A 257 -11.40 -11.69 -26.48
CA CYS A 257 -11.91 -11.27 -25.18
C CYS A 257 -13.23 -11.98 -24.80
N SER A 258 -14.00 -12.51 -25.76
CA SER A 258 -15.25 -13.23 -25.49
C SER A 258 -15.05 -14.57 -24.77
N GLN A 259 -13.83 -15.12 -24.81
CA GLN A 259 -13.50 -16.37 -24.15
C GLN A 259 -13.10 -16.18 -22.68
N ALA A 260 -12.88 -14.94 -22.24
CA ALA A 260 -12.42 -14.64 -20.91
C ALA A 260 -13.60 -14.47 -19.93
N ASP A 261 -13.54 -15.17 -18.80
CA ASP A 261 -14.49 -14.94 -17.70
C ASP A 261 -14.06 -13.70 -16.90
N ALA A 262 -14.81 -12.61 -17.05
CA ALA A 262 -14.56 -11.34 -16.38
C ALA A 262 -14.54 -11.48 -14.85
N ARG A 263 -15.45 -12.29 -14.27
CA ARG A 263 -15.52 -12.49 -12.83
C ARG A 263 -14.34 -13.29 -12.32
N GLN A 264 -13.96 -14.34 -13.03
CA GLN A 264 -12.77 -15.13 -12.67
C GLN A 264 -11.50 -14.28 -12.74
N LEU A 265 -11.32 -13.46 -13.78
CA LEU A 265 -10.20 -12.53 -13.90
C LEU A 265 -10.16 -11.52 -12.75
N PHE A 266 -11.31 -10.93 -12.44
CA PHE A 266 -11.43 -9.98 -11.34
C PHE A 266 -11.07 -10.60 -9.99
N VAL A 267 -11.58 -11.80 -9.70
CA VAL A 267 -11.32 -12.54 -8.46
C VAL A 267 -9.85 -12.90 -8.37
N LEU A 268 -9.27 -13.51 -9.41
CA LEU A 268 -7.86 -13.89 -9.44
C LEU A 268 -6.93 -12.69 -9.20
N GLY A 269 -7.16 -11.58 -9.90
CA GLY A 269 -6.40 -10.35 -9.70
C GLY A 269 -6.54 -9.79 -8.28
N SER A 270 -7.74 -9.86 -7.71
CA SER A 270 -8.00 -9.40 -6.33
C SER A 270 -7.30 -10.27 -5.29
N GLU A 271 -7.31 -11.59 -5.43
CA GLU A 271 -6.61 -12.50 -4.51
C GLU A 271 -5.09 -12.26 -4.50
N ILE A 272 -4.49 -11.99 -5.67
CA ILE A 272 -3.08 -11.64 -5.75
C ILE A 272 -2.82 -10.30 -5.08
N ILE A 273 -3.63 -9.27 -5.37
CA ILE A 273 -3.50 -7.95 -4.75
C ILE A 273 -3.62 -8.05 -3.23
N ASP A 274 -4.61 -8.77 -2.72
CA ASP A 274 -4.85 -8.94 -1.28
C ASP A 274 -3.64 -9.57 -0.60
N ALA A 275 -3.02 -10.59 -1.18
CA ALA A 275 -1.78 -11.19 -0.66
C ALA A 275 -0.62 -10.18 -0.58
N TYR A 276 -0.47 -9.32 -1.58
CA TYR A 276 0.58 -8.30 -1.59
C TYR A 276 0.30 -7.18 -0.56
N VAL A 277 -0.96 -6.82 -0.38
CA VAL A 277 -1.41 -5.88 0.67
C VAL A 277 -1.10 -6.45 2.06
N GLU A 278 -1.35 -7.74 2.31
CA GLU A 278 -0.94 -8.42 3.56
C GLU A 278 0.59 -8.46 3.74
N GLY A 279 1.33 -8.60 2.63
CA GLY A 279 2.78 -8.45 2.63
C GLY A 279 3.22 -7.11 3.21
N VAL A 280 2.66 -6.01 2.70
CA VAL A 280 2.93 -4.63 3.20
C VAL A 280 2.59 -4.52 4.68
N ASP A 281 1.44 -5.03 5.13
CA ASP A 281 1.03 -4.98 6.54
C ASP A 281 1.96 -5.78 7.46
N GLY A 282 2.48 -6.91 6.99
CA GLY A 282 3.51 -7.68 7.67
C GLY A 282 4.82 -6.91 7.81
N GLY A 283 5.24 -6.20 6.75
CA GLY A 283 6.42 -5.34 6.77
C GLY A 283 6.26 -4.16 7.74
N ILE A 284 5.07 -3.52 7.78
CA ILE A 284 4.76 -2.49 8.78
C ILE A 284 4.83 -3.05 10.21
N SER A 285 4.35 -4.28 10.43
CA SER A 285 4.43 -4.94 11.73
C SER A 285 5.87 -5.17 12.16
N LEU A 286 6.75 -5.58 11.23
CA LEU A 286 8.18 -5.69 11.49
C LEU A 286 8.80 -4.33 11.87
N LEU A 287 8.46 -3.26 11.14
CA LEU A 287 8.95 -1.90 11.44
C LEU A 287 8.50 -1.41 12.82
N LEU A 288 7.26 -1.73 13.24
CA LEU A 288 6.78 -1.44 14.59
C LEU A 288 7.60 -2.18 15.66
N SER A 289 7.83 -3.49 15.49
CA SER A 289 8.66 -4.26 16.44
C SER A 289 10.12 -3.79 16.48
N ARG A 290 10.66 -3.31 15.35
CA ARG A 290 11.98 -2.65 15.31
C ARG A 290 11.98 -1.37 16.13
N LEU A 291 10.96 -0.51 15.94
CA LEU A 291 10.82 0.74 16.68
C LEU A 291 10.72 0.51 18.21
N GLU A 292 9.97 -0.52 18.63
CA GLU A 292 9.91 -0.96 20.03
C GLU A 292 11.28 -1.42 20.54
N SER A 293 12.01 -2.20 19.73
CA SER A 293 13.34 -2.69 20.10
C SER A 293 14.38 -1.57 20.18
N GLU A 294 14.30 -0.55 19.31
CA GLU A 294 15.15 0.65 19.38
C GLU A 294 14.89 1.44 20.67
N LEU A 295 13.61 1.60 21.05
CA LEU A 295 13.25 2.26 22.31
C LEU A 295 13.79 1.48 23.52
N GLU A 296 13.58 0.17 23.55
CA GLU A 296 14.04 -0.67 24.67
C GLU A 296 15.57 -0.73 24.75
N GLY A 297 16.25 -0.84 23.61
CA GLY A 297 17.70 -0.79 23.52
C GLY A 297 18.25 0.53 24.04
N TRP A 298 17.60 1.65 23.70
CA TRP A 298 17.94 2.94 24.27
C TRP A 298 17.66 2.99 25.77
N LEU A 299 16.50 2.55 26.26
CA LEU A 299 16.17 2.57 27.69
C LEU A 299 17.15 1.77 28.55
N THR A 300 17.62 0.64 28.04
CA THR A 300 18.56 -0.26 28.73
C THR A 300 20.03 0.08 28.51
N SER A 301 20.37 0.97 27.58
CA SER A 301 21.75 1.46 27.42
C SER A 301 22.18 2.26 28.66
N VAL A 302 23.33 1.91 29.23
CA VAL A 302 23.96 2.57 30.39
C VAL A 302 24.53 3.91 30.01
#